data_AF-A0A0L0T1M8-F1
#
_entry.id   AF-A0A0L0T1M8-F1
#
_cell.length_a   1.000
_cell.length_b   1.000
_cell.length_c   1.000
_cell.angle_alpha   90.00
_cell.angle_beta   90.00
_cell.angle_gamma   90.00
#
_symmetry.space_group_name_H-M   'P 1'
#
loop_
_entity.id
_entity.type
_entity.pdbx_description
1 polymer ?
#
loop_
_entity_poly.entity_id
_entity_poly.type
_entity_poly.pdbx_seq_one_letter_code
_entity_poly.pdbx_strand_id
1 'polypeptide(L)'
;MPEPGYETPSHGSALAVYSRASADKNDARKRAMTLYRQWLKNADHIVQLYYLDMPAHAIRQRVRAEFEKHRYVEDLGTIDVMLWKGHLELQETLNLWKQTTHIMRYFENREFGDQKKGAFLDKFLAGR
;
A
#
# COMPACT_ATOMS: atom_id res chain seq x y z
N MET A 1 13.18 16.44 -35.64
CA MET A 1 11.98 15.81 -36.21
C MET A 1 12.22 14.30 -36.20
N PRO A 2 11.46 13.51 -35.44
CA PRO A 2 11.57 12.06 -35.50
C PRO A 2 10.90 11.51 -36.78
N GLU A 3 11.57 10.57 -37.47
CA GLU A 3 11.14 9.89 -38.71
C GLU A 3 9.88 9.02 -38.52
N PRO A 4 9.01 8.85 -39.54
CA PRO A 4 7.79 8.06 -39.43
C PRO A 4 8.12 6.56 -39.53
N GLY A 5 8.08 5.83 -38.41
CA GLY A 5 8.07 4.36 -38.42
C GLY A 5 9.04 3.61 -37.49
N TYR A 6 9.76 4.30 -36.60
CA TYR A 6 10.46 3.59 -35.52
C TYR A 6 9.54 3.48 -34.29
N GLU A 7 9.04 2.29 -34.02
CA GLU A 7 8.41 2.00 -32.74
C GLU A 7 9.48 2.07 -31.65
N THR A 8 9.51 3.16 -30.89
CA THR A 8 10.34 3.18 -29.68
C THR A 8 9.80 2.13 -28.72
N PRO A 9 10.63 1.18 -28.23
CA PRO A 9 10.16 0.21 -27.25
C PRO A 9 9.64 0.98 -26.02
N SER A 10 8.39 0.74 -25.63
CA SER A 10 7.82 1.37 -24.46
C SER A 10 8.56 0.86 -23.22
N HIS A 11 9.34 1.74 -22.58
CA HIS A 11 10.02 1.40 -21.34
C HIS A 11 9.06 1.52 -20.15
N GLY A 12 9.22 0.63 -19.17
CA GLY A 12 8.51 0.74 -17.91
C GLY A 12 8.93 2.00 -17.15
N SER A 13 8.00 2.59 -16.40
CA SER A 13 8.29 3.72 -15.53
C SER A 13 9.25 3.33 -14.39
N ALA A 14 9.79 4.33 -13.69
CA ALA A 14 10.60 4.09 -12.50
C ALA A 14 9.87 3.16 -11.50
N LEU A 15 10.60 2.17 -10.98
CA LEU A 15 10.12 1.13 -10.05
C LEU A 15 9.10 0.14 -10.63
N ALA A 16 8.86 0.15 -11.95
CA ALA A 16 7.99 -0.83 -12.58
C ALA A 16 8.55 -2.25 -12.45
N VAL A 17 7.67 -3.19 -12.13
CA VAL A 17 7.98 -4.63 -12.01
C VAL A 17 7.03 -5.40 -12.91
N TYR A 18 7.53 -6.44 -13.60
CA TYR A 18 6.68 -7.34 -14.35
C TYR A 18 5.80 -8.16 -13.40
N SER A 19 4.50 -8.24 -13.72
CA SER A 19 3.57 -9.10 -12.99
C SER A 19 3.98 -10.57 -13.16
N ARG A 20 4.03 -11.31 -12.05
CA ARG A 20 4.28 -12.76 -12.04
C ARG A 20 3.49 -13.45 -10.95
N ALA A 21 3.08 -14.68 -11.20
CA ALA A 21 2.51 -15.58 -10.20
C ALA A 21 3.62 -16.20 -9.34
N SER A 22 3.34 -16.44 -8.06
CA SER A 22 4.22 -17.17 -7.17
C SER A 22 4.13 -18.67 -7.44
N ALA A 23 5.26 -19.37 -7.46
CA ALA A 23 5.26 -20.82 -7.62
C ALA A 23 4.72 -21.53 -6.37
N ASP A 24 5.13 -21.05 -5.18
CA ASP A 24 4.75 -21.62 -3.89
C ASP A 24 4.51 -20.53 -2.84
N LYS A 25 3.87 -20.88 -1.72
CA LYS A 25 3.66 -19.98 -0.56
C LYS A 25 4.98 -19.40 -0.01
N ASN A 26 6.08 -20.14 -0.12
CA ASN A 26 7.40 -19.67 0.30
C ASN A 26 7.94 -18.53 -0.60
N ASP A 27 7.68 -18.58 -1.91
CA ASP A 27 8.05 -17.47 -2.81
C ASP A 27 7.17 -16.24 -2.52
N ALA A 28 5.87 -16.44 -2.36
CA ALA A 28 4.93 -15.38 -2.00
C ALA A 28 5.33 -14.69 -0.68
N ARG A 29 5.74 -15.46 0.34
CA ARG A 29 6.24 -14.92 1.62
C ARG A 29 7.49 -14.06 1.45
N LYS A 30 8.45 -14.51 0.63
CA LYS A 30 9.68 -13.73 0.35
C LYS A 30 9.33 -12.42 -0.34
N ARG A 31 8.43 -12.45 -1.33
CA ARG A 31 7.94 -11.26 -2.04
C ARG A 31 7.23 -10.29 -1.10
N ALA A 32 6.33 -10.79 -0.26
CA ALA A 32 5.64 -9.99 0.77
C ALA A 32 6.62 -9.29 1.69
N MET A 33 7.64 -10.02 2.18
CA MET A 33 8.65 -9.47 3.06
C MET A 33 9.53 -8.40 2.36
N THR A 34 9.87 -8.62 1.09
CA THR A 34 10.61 -7.64 0.29
C THR A 34 9.80 -6.36 0.10
N LEU A 35 8.53 -6.48 -0.29
CA LEU A 35 7.63 -5.34 -0.44
C LEU A 35 7.46 -4.58 0.90
N TYR A 36 7.26 -5.31 2.00
CA TYR A 36 7.17 -4.71 3.33
C TYR A 36 8.42 -3.91 3.71
N ARG A 37 9.62 -4.46 3.46
CA ARG A 37 10.88 -3.74 3.70
C ARG A 37 11.04 -2.51 2.81
N GLN A 38 10.60 -2.59 1.54
CA GLN A 38 10.62 -1.44 0.63
C GLN A 38 9.74 -0.29 1.15
N TRP A 39 8.54 -0.59 1.67
CA TRP A 39 7.69 0.39 2.32
C TRP A 39 8.36 1.02 3.55
N LEU A 40 8.92 0.20 4.45
CA LEU A 40 9.57 0.71 5.67
C LEU A 40 10.79 1.60 5.38
N LYS A 41 11.56 1.25 4.35
CA LYS A 41 12.73 2.03 3.90
C LYS A 41 12.32 3.38 3.33
N ASN A 42 11.23 3.43 2.56
CA ASN A 42 10.78 4.64 1.91
C ASN A 42 9.88 5.52 2.79
N ALA A 43 9.55 5.12 4.02
CA ALA A 43 8.65 5.87 4.89
C ALA A 43 9.10 7.33 5.12
N ASP A 44 10.39 7.57 5.40
CA ASP A 44 10.90 8.93 5.60
C ASP A 44 10.83 9.75 4.31
N HIS A 45 11.11 9.11 3.17
CA HIS A 45 11.00 9.74 1.86
C HIS A 45 9.56 10.14 1.53
N ILE A 46 8.56 9.30 1.88
CA ILE A 46 7.14 9.61 1.67
C ILE A 46 6.71 10.83 2.50
N VAL A 47 7.14 10.96 3.75
CA VAL A 47 6.86 12.17 4.55
C VAL A 47 7.38 13.43 3.87
N GLN A 48 8.60 13.36 3.33
CA GLN A 48 9.24 14.49 2.65
C GLN A 48 8.57 14.82 1.31
N LEU A 49 8.26 13.81 0.50
CA LEU A 49 7.63 13.99 -0.82
C LEU A 49 6.26 14.66 -0.73
N TYR A 50 5.48 14.32 0.30
CA TYR A 50 4.10 14.78 0.46
C TYR A 50 3.92 15.87 1.51
N TYR A 51 5.02 16.34 2.13
CA TYR A 51 5.01 17.32 3.21
C TYR A 51 3.97 17.00 4.30
N LEU A 52 3.99 15.76 4.80
CA LEU A 52 3.00 15.29 5.76
C LEU A 52 3.25 15.86 7.16
N ASP A 53 2.18 16.28 7.84
CA ASP A 53 2.20 16.74 9.24
C ASP A 53 2.34 15.61 10.27
N MET A 54 2.94 14.49 9.87
CA MET A 54 3.13 13.33 10.74
C MET A 54 4.52 12.72 10.59
N PRO A 55 5.07 12.16 11.68
CA PRO A 55 6.37 11.52 11.64
C PRO A 55 6.31 10.19 10.88
N ALA A 56 7.44 9.82 10.26
CA ALA A 56 7.54 8.61 9.47
C ALA A 56 7.26 7.30 10.26
N HIS A 57 7.38 7.32 11.59
CA HIS A 57 7.00 6.16 12.40
C HIS A 57 5.50 5.86 12.29
N ALA A 58 4.64 6.88 12.15
CA ALA A 58 3.21 6.71 11.98
C ALA A 58 2.90 5.97 10.66
N ILE A 59 3.61 6.33 9.58
CA ILE A 59 3.54 5.61 8.29
C ILE A 59 3.98 4.15 8.46
N ARG A 60 5.11 3.90 9.13
CA ARG A 60 5.60 2.52 9.35
C ARG A 60 4.59 1.67 10.12
N GLN A 61 3.99 2.23 11.16
CA GLN A 61 2.92 1.56 11.93
C GLN A 61 1.69 1.30 11.04
N ARG A 62 1.32 2.27 10.20
CA ARG A 62 0.17 2.13 9.30
C ARG A 62 0.36 1.06 8.24
N VAL A 63 1.55 1.01 7.64
CA VAL A 63 1.97 -0.06 6.71
C VAL A 63 1.87 -1.41 7.43
N ARG A 64 2.42 -1.53 8.64
CA ARG A 64 2.33 -2.78 9.41
C ARG A 64 0.87 -3.21 9.64
N ALA A 65 -0.02 -2.29 9.98
CA ALA A 65 -1.43 -2.59 10.17
C ALA A 65 -2.10 -3.12 8.89
N GLU A 66 -1.82 -2.53 7.71
CA GLU A 66 -2.35 -3.05 6.43
C GLU A 66 -1.84 -4.46 6.10
N PHE A 67 -0.57 -4.74 6.36
CA PHE A 67 -0.03 -6.08 6.15
C PHE A 67 -0.64 -7.10 7.12
N GLU A 68 -0.84 -6.71 8.39
CA GLU A 68 -1.42 -7.59 9.41
C GLU A 68 -2.90 -7.89 9.14
N LYS A 69 -3.66 -6.93 8.59
CA LYS A 69 -5.06 -7.12 8.18
C LYS A 69 -5.25 -8.32 7.24
N HIS A 70 -4.25 -8.63 6.42
CA HIS A 70 -4.29 -9.70 5.43
C HIS A 70 -3.45 -10.93 5.84
N ARG A 71 -3.02 -11.03 7.11
CA ARG A 71 -2.12 -12.09 7.59
C ARG A 71 -2.67 -13.51 7.42
N TYR A 72 -3.99 -13.68 7.52
CA TYR A 72 -4.64 -14.99 7.52
C TYR A 72 -5.15 -15.42 6.14
N VAL A 73 -4.78 -14.71 5.07
CA VAL A 73 -5.11 -15.11 3.71
C VAL A 73 -4.24 -16.30 3.31
N GLU A 74 -4.86 -17.42 3.00
CA GLU A 74 -4.14 -18.67 2.67
C GLU A 74 -4.08 -18.97 1.17
N ASP A 75 -5.00 -18.43 0.39
CA ASP A 75 -5.08 -18.65 -1.05
C ASP A 75 -3.94 -17.92 -1.79
N LEU A 76 -3.19 -18.68 -2.58
CA LEU A 76 -1.99 -18.18 -3.27
C LEU A 76 -2.33 -17.14 -4.34
N GLY A 77 -3.41 -17.37 -5.10
CA GLY A 77 -3.84 -16.43 -6.15
C GLY A 77 -4.25 -15.08 -5.56
N THR A 78 -4.98 -15.11 -4.45
CA THR A 78 -5.36 -13.90 -3.71
C THR A 78 -4.12 -13.16 -3.17
N ILE A 79 -3.14 -13.88 -2.62
CA ILE A 79 -1.89 -13.28 -2.14
C ILE A 79 -1.14 -12.59 -3.29
N ASP A 80 -1.05 -13.20 -4.47
CA ASP A 80 -0.36 -12.61 -5.61
C ASP A 80 -1.03 -11.31 -6.08
N VAL A 81 -2.37 -11.27 -6.11
CA VAL A 81 -3.13 -10.06 -6.42
C VAL A 81 -2.88 -8.98 -5.38
N MET A 82 -2.83 -9.32 -4.10
CA MET A 82 -2.53 -8.36 -3.02
C MET A 82 -1.10 -7.82 -3.12
N LEU A 83 -0.13 -8.67 -3.41
CA LEU A 83 1.26 -8.25 -3.63
C LEU A 83 1.39 -7.32 -4.82
N TRP A 84 0.70 -7.63 -5.91
CA TRP A 84 0.66 -6.77 -7.10
C TRP A 84 0.09 -5.40 -6.77
N LYS A 85 -1.07 -5.34 -6.10
CA LYS A 85 -1.69 -4.09 -5.66
C LYS A 85 -0.78 -3.29 -4.73
N GLY A 86 -0.11 -3.95 -3.78
CA GLY A 86 0.82 -3.27 -2.87
C GLY A 86 2.06 -2.70 -3.56
N HIS A 87 2.55 -3.35 -4.62
CA HIS A 87 3.62 -2.81 -5.47
C HIS A 87 3.16 -1.61 -6.29
N LEU A 88 1.98 -1.69 -6.91
CA LEU A 88 1.38 -0.57 -7.65
C LEU A 88 1.21 0.66 -6.76
N GLU A 89 0.65 0.47 -5.55
CA GLU A 89 0.47 1.57 -4.59
C GLU A 89 1.82 2.22 -4.21
N LEU A 90 2.87 1.42 -4.01
CA LEU A 90 4.21 1.95 -3.70
C LEU A 90 4.76 2.78 -4.87
N GLN A 91 4.60 2.29 -6.08
CA GLN A 91 5.04 2.96 -7.30
C GLN A 91 4.29 4.28 -7.50
N GLU A 92 2.96 4.28 -7.35
CA GLU A 92 2.14 5.50 -7.40
C GLU A 92 2.55 6.53 -6.33
N THR A 93 2.92 6.04 -5.14
CA THR A 93 3.39 6.89 -4.04
C THR A 93 4.71 7.57 -4.39
N LEU A 94 5.70 6.79 -4.81
CA LEU A 94 7.06 7.27 -5.02
C LEU A 94 7.21 8.10 -6.29
N ASN A 95 6.39 7.82 -7.30
CA ASN A 95 6.36 8.59 -8.54
C ASN A 95 5.44 9.83 -8.46
N LEU A 96 4.89 10.15 -7.29
CA LEU A 96 3.98 11.30 -7.09
C LEU A 96 2.76 11.27 -8.02
N TRP A 97 2.24 10.08 -8.33
CA TRP A 97 1.02 9.94 -9.12
C TRP A 97 -0.24 10.15 -8.29
N LYS A 98 -0.15 9.91 -6.98
CA LYS A 98 -1.22 10.21 -6.02
C LYS A 98 -0.97 11.54 -5.31
N GLN A 99 -2.03 12.10 -4.74
CA GLN A 99 -1.98 13.33 -3.92
C GLN A 99 -2.00 13.02 -2.42
N THR A 100 -1.64 14.00 -1.60
CA THR A 100 -1.62 13.90 -0.13
C THR A 100 -2.94 13.36 0.46
N THR A 101 -4.09 13.74 -0.09
CA THR A 101 -5.42 13.24 0.30
C THR A 101 -5.54 11.72 0.24
N HIS A 102 -4.94 11.08 -0.77
CA HIS A 102 -4.95 9.62 -0.93
C HIS A 102 -4.16 8.92 0.17
N ILE A 103 -3.05 9.53 0.62
CA ILE A 103 -2.26 9.02 1.75
C ILE A 103 -3.03 9.20 3.05
N MET A 104 -3.59 10.40 3.26
CA MET A 104 -4.34 10.73 4.47
C MET A 104 -5.57 9.85 4.66
N ARG A 105 -6.22 9.40 3.57
CA ARG A 105 -7.32 8.43 3.62
C ARG A 105 -6.97 7.13 4.36
N TYR A 106 -5.71 6.69 4.30
CA TYR A 106 -5.29 5.52 5.08
C TYR A 106 -5.38 5.80 6.59
N PHE A 107 -5.15 7.04 7.03
CA PHE A 107 -5.20 7.46 8.43
C PHE A 107 -6.60 7.93 8.88
N GLU A 108 -7.48 8.32 7.96
CA GLU A 108 -8.87 8.68 8.24
C GLU A 108 -9.72 7.48 8.68
N ASN A 109 -9.33 6.27 8.30
CA ASN A 109 -10.07 5.08 8.66
C ASN A 109 -10.12 4.92 10.19
N ARG A 110 -11.36 4.79 10.69
CA ARG A 110 -11.83 4.62 12.08
C ARG A 110 -11.14 3.54 12.93
N GLU A 111 -10.13 2.85 12.40
CA GLU A 111 -9.32 1.85 13.09
C GLU A 111 -8.21 2.48 13.96
N PHE A 112 -7.78 3.71 13.66
CA PHE A 112 -6.71 4.40 14.42
C PHE A 112 -7.22 5.44 15.43
N GLY A 113 -8.49 5.85 15.31
CA GLY A 113 -9.15 6.80 16.19
C GLY A 113 -10.36 6.17 16.86
N ASP A 114 -10.22 5.86 18.15
CA ASP A 114 -11.22 5.61 19.19
C ASP A 114 -12.69 5.49 18.73
N GLN A 115 -13.01 4.50 17.89
CA GLN A 115 -14.34 3.94 17.89
C GLN A 115 -14.33 2.81 18.88
N LYS A 116 -14.40 3.18 20.18
CA LYS A 116 -15.26 2.42 21.09
C LYS A 116 -16.51 2.14 20.29
N LYS A 117 -16.69 0.90 19.84
CA LYS A 117 -18.02 0.41 19.53
C LYS A 117 -18.76 0.72 20.82
N GLY A 118 -19.54 1.81 20.82
CA GLY A 118 -20.28 2.21 22.01
C GLY A 118 -20.95 0.97 22.56
N ALA A 119 -21.05 0.88 23.88
CA ALA A 119 -21.75 -0.24 24.51
C ALA A 119 -23.07 -0.46 23.77
N PHE A 120 -23.58 -1.68 23.71
CA PHE A 120 -24.83 -2.00 23.00
C PHE A 120 -25.92 -0.91 23.16
N LEU A 121 -26.02 -0.33 24.36
CA LEU A 121 -26.84 0.85 24.70
C LEU A 121 -26.61 2.09 23.83
N ASP A 122 -25.38 2.52 23.55
CA ASP A 122 -25.11 3.70 22.71
C ASP A 122 -25.60 3.50 21.27
N LYS A 123 -25.49 2.27 20.76
CA LYS A 123 -25.99 1.91 19.42
C LYS A 123 -27.51 1.85 19.40
N PHE A 124 -28.08 1.20 20.40
CA PHE A 124 -29.52 1.10 20.62
C PHE A 124 -30.17 2.49 20.74
N LEU A 125 -29.59 3.40 21.52
CA LEU A 125 -30.07 4.78 21.68
C LEU A 125 -29.89 5.62 20.40
N ALA A 126 -28.87 5.33 19.59
CA ALA A 126 -28.64 5.99 18.31
C ALA A 126 -29.48 5.42 17.15
N GLY A 127 -30.32 4.40 17.39
CA GLY A 127 -31.16 3.75 16.38
C GLY A 127 -30.36 3.04 15.28
N ARG A 128 -29.14 2.59 15.58
CA ARG A 128 -28.23 1.89 14.66
C ARG A 128 -27.80 0.53 15.17
#